data_AF-A0A836X151-F1
#
_entry.id   AF-A0A836X151-F1
#
_cell.length_a   1.000
_cell.length_b   1.000
_cell.length_c   1.000
_cell.angle_alpha   90.00
_cell.angle_beta   90.00
_cell.angle_gamma   90.00
#
_symmetry.space_group_name_H-M   'P 1'
#
loop_
_entity.id
_entity.type
_entity.pdbx_description
1 polymer ?
#
loop_
_entity_poly.entity_id
_entity_poly.type
_entity_poly.pdbx_seq_one_letter_code
_entity_poly.pdbx_strand_id
1 'polypeptide(L)'
;TMFDKDYPNQFSRLSEVMFHDCQIFQGGVHASYHELMTLPNEIRSKIYLYHYNDNWDKPKTWVKDSDNFTGDPIKDGFLGWANQQVAYDFE
;
A
#
# COMPACT_ATOMS: atom_id res chain seq x y z
N THR A 1 7.32 -5.44 7.53
CA THR A 1 7.36 -4.80 8.85
C THR A 1 5.94 -4.64 9.35
N MET A 2 5.70 -4.83 10.65
CA MET A 2 4.37 -4.60 11.23
C MET A 2 3.94 -3.14 11.02
N PHE A 3 2.65 -2.90 10.86
CA PHE A 3 2.14 -1.57 10.60
C PHE A 3 2.36 -0.64 11.80
N ASP A 4 3.02 0.48 11.53
CA ASP A 4 3.12 1.61 12.45
C ASP A 4 2.73 2.87 11.67
N LYS A 5 1.56 3.42 12.00
CA LYS A 5 1.00 4.58 11.33
C LYS A 5 1.83 5.84 11.54
N ASP A 6 2.63 5.93 12.60
CA ASP A 6 3.31 7.18 12.96
C ASP A 6 4.43 7.49 11.97
N TYR A 7 5.09 6.46 11.42
CA TYR A 7 6.14 6.62 10.41
C TYR A 7 5.62 7.27 9.11
N PRO A 8 4.62 6.72 8.40
CA PRO A 8 4.07 7.39 7.21
C PRO A 8 3.54 8.80 7.52
N ASN A 9 2.91 9.01 8.68
CA ASN A 9 2.44 10.33 9.11
C ASN A 9 3.57 11.35 9.26
N GLN A 10 4.69 10.94 9.86
CA GLN A 10 5.84 11.81 10.07
C GLN A 10 6.58 12.09 8.75
N PHE A 11 6.91 11.04 7.99
CA PHE A 11 7.80 11.17 6.83
C PHE A 11 7.10 11.62 5.55
N SER A 12 5.78 11.44 5.42
CA SER A 12 5.02 11.93 4.25
C SER A 12 5.17 13.43 4.00
N ARG A 13 5.48 14.23 5.03
CA ARG A 13 5.71 15.69 4.89
C ARG A 13 7.05 16.02 4.26
N LEU A 14 8.02 15.12 4.36
CA LEU A 14 9.38 15.26 3.84
C LEU A 14 9.60 14.50 2.53
N SER A 15 8.70 13.56 2.22
CA SER A 15 8.80 12.71 1.05
C SER A 15 7.84 13.13 -0.06
N GLU A 16 8.33 13.08 -1.29
CA GLU A 16 7.50 13.15 -2.50
C GLU A 16 6.96 11.78 -2.87
N VAL A 17 7.80 10.74 -2.73
CA VAL A 17 7.49 9.34 -2.98
C VAL A 17 7.98 8.47 -1.82
N MET A 18 7.21 7.46 -1.47
CA MET A 18 7.52 6.45 -0.48
C MET A 18 7.24 5.05 -1.04
N PHE A 19 8.02 4.06 -0.62
CA PHE A 19 7.77 2.66 -0.90
C PHE A 19 7.41 1.97 0.40
N HIS A 20 6.25 1.31 0.45
CA HIS A 20 5.78 0.62 1.65
C HIS A 20 5.49 -0.84 1.34
N ASP A 21 5.96 -1.75 2.19
CA ASP A 21 5.62 -3.16 2.06
C ASP A 21 4.14 -3.38 2.41
N CYS A 22 3.50 -4.33 1.73
CA CYS A 22 2.09 -4.60 1.90
C CYS A 22 1.80 -6.07 1.69
N GLN A 23 1.12 -6.68 2.65
CA GLN A 23 0.48 -7.99 2.49
C GLN A 23 -1.04 -7.80 2.32
N ILE A 24 -1.67 -8.70 1.56
CA ILE A 24 -3.12 -8.62 1.27
C ILE A 24 -4.00 -9.32 2.33
N PHE A 25 -3.43 -9.67 3.48
CA PHE A 25 -4.13 -10.29 4.62
C PHE A 25 -3.70 -9.68 5.96
N GLN A 26 -4.48 -9.88 7.02
CA GLN A 26 -4.18 -9.39 8.37
C GLN A 26 -3.51 -10.47 9.25
N GLY A 27 -2.77 -10.05 10.28
CA GLY A 27 -2.19 -10.95 11.28
C GLY A 27 -0.82 -11.55 10.93
N GLY A 28 -0.21 -11.12 9.82
CA GLY A 28 1.18 -11.42 9.48
C GLY A 28 2.20 -10.45 10.08
N VAL A 29 3.45 -10.51 9.60
CA VAL A 29 4.56 -9.65 10.05
C VAL A 29 4.77 -8.40 9.18
N HIS A 30 3.94 -8.22 8.16
CA HIS A 30 3.90 -7.06 7.27
C HIS A 30 2.64 -6.23 7.48
N ALA A 31 2.67 -4.95 7.10
CA ALA A 31 1.48 -4.11 7.10
C ALA A 31 0.45 -4.67 6.12
N SER A 32 -0.77 -4.86 6.58
CA SER A 32 -1.88 -5.30 5.73
C SER A 32 -2.41 -4.15 4.88
N TYR A 33 -2.99 -4.48 3.72
CA TYR A 33 -3.69 -3.49 2.90
C TYR A 33 -4.79 -2.76 3.70
N HIS A 34 -5.55 -3.49 4.53
CA HIS A 34 -6.54 -2.93 5.45
C HIS A 34 -5.97 -1.87 6.39
N GLU A 35 -4.79 -2.12 6.96
CA GLU A 35 -4.11 -1.17 7.83
C GLU A 35 -3.64 0.07 7.06
N LEU A 36 -3.06 -0.11 5.87
CA LEU A 36 -2.62 1.00 5.03
C LEU A 36 -3.79 1.87 4.56
N MET A 37 -4.98 1.31 4.38
CA MET A 37 -6.20 2.06 4.08
C MET A 37 -6.66 2.98 5.21
N THR A 38 -6.14 2.81 6.43
CA THR A 38 -6.39 3.74 7.55
C THR A 38 -5.57 5.02 7.45
N LEU A 39 -4.53 5.06 6.61
CA LEU A 39 -3.75 6.28 6.37
C LEU A 39 -4.61 7.32 5.64
N PRO A 40 -4.46 8.62 5.93
CA PRO A 40 -5.08 9.68 5.15
C PRO A 40 -4.73 9.62 3.66
N ASN A 41 -5.65 10.06 2.80
CA ASN A 41 -5.49 9.95 1.35
C ASN A 41 -4.26 10.72 0.84
N GLU A 42 -3.95 11.86 1.43
CA GLU A 42 -2.77 12.68 1.12
C GLU A 42 -1.43 11.97 1.40
N ILE A 43 -1.44 10.97 2.28
CA ILE A 43 -0.29 10.11 2.55
C ILE A 43 -0.27 8.96 1.56
N ARG A 44 -1.41 8.29 1.36
CA ARG A 44 -1.51 7.17 0.40
C ARG A 44 -1.07 7.61 -0.99
N SER A 45 -1.41 8.83 -1.42
CA SER A 45 -1.10 9.36 -2.75
C SER A 45 0.39 9.55 -3.04
N LYS A 46 1.25 9.26 -2.07
CA LYS A 46 2.72 9.28 -2.19
C LYS A 46 3.35 7.89 -2.11
N ILE A 47 2.55 6.83 -1.97
CA ILE A 47 3.05 5.48 -1.64
C ILE A 47 2.92 4.55 -2.85
N TYR A 48 4.03 3.94 -3.25
CA TYR A 48 4.05 2.68 -3.99
C TYR A 48 4.03 1.50 -3.03
N LEU A 49 3.23 0.48 -3.35
CA LEU A 49 3.12 -0.75 -2.55
C LEU A 49 3.99 -1.86 -3.15
N TYR A 50 4.73 -2.59 -2.31
CA TYR A 50 5.52 -3.75 -2.73
C TYR A 50 5.36 -4.92 -1.75
N HIS A 51 6.08 -6.02 -1.98
CA HIS A 51 6.03 -7.25 -1.16
C HIS A 51 4.64 -7.93 -1.17
N TYR A 52 3.92 -7.77 -2.27
CA TYR A 52 2.61 -8.36 -2.46
C TYR A 52 2.67 -9.88 -2.61
N ASN A 53 1.62 -10.54 -2.13
CA ASN A 53 1.49 -11.99 -2.17
C ASN A 53 0.98 -12.47 -3.54
N ASP A 54 0.88 -13.79 -3.73
CA ASP A 54 0.18 -14.36 -4.88
C ASP A 54 -1.26 -13.81 -5.00
N ASN A 55 -1.71 -13.60 -6.25
CA ASN A 55 -3.04 -13.07 -6.60
C ASN A 55 -3.35 -11.66 -6.11
N TRP A 56 -2.34 -10.87 -5.72
CA TRP A 56 -2.50 -9.44 -5.46
C TRP A 56 -3.24 -8.70 -6.57
N ASP A 57 -2.97 -9.08 -7.82
CA ASP A 57 -3.53 -8.55 -9.06
C ASP A 57 -4.96 -9.03 -9.35
N LYS A 58 -5.53 -9.85 -8.45
CA LYS A 58 -6.91 -10.35 -8.52
C LYS A 58 -7.66 -9.94 -7.26
N PRO A 59 -8.04 -8.66 -7.10
CA PRO A 59 -8.71 -8.15 -5.90
C PRO A 59 -9.93 -8.96 -5.45
N LYS A 60 -10.69 -9.51 -6.40
CA LYS A 60 -11.84 -10.39 -6.13
C LYS A 60 -11.54 -11.62 -5.26
N THR A 61 -10.27 -11.98 -5.10
CA THR A 61 -9.84 -13.15 -4.31
C THR A 61 -9.54 -12.83 -2.85
N TRP A 62 -9.34 -11.56 -2.51
CA TRP A 62 -8.88 -11.15 -1.17
C TRP A 62 -9.61 -9.92 -0.60
N VAL A 63 -10.24 -9.10 -1.44
CA VAL A 63 -11.13 -8.01 -1.05
C VAL A 63 -12.53 -8.57 -0.79
N LYS A 64 -13.12 -8.21 0.34
CA LYS A 64 -14.48 -8.59 0.71
C LYS A 64 -15.45 -7.48 0.32
N ASP A 65 -16.71 -7.83 0.04
CA ASP A 65 -17.77 -6.84 -0.22
C ASP A 65 -18.01 -5.87 0.96
N SER A 66 -17.58 -6.26 2.17
CA SER A 66 -17.63 -5.42 3.37
C SER A 66 -16.47 -4.43 3.49
N ASP A 67 -15.41 -4.60 2.70
CA ASP A 67 -14.27 -3.70 2.69
C ASP A 67 -14.63 -2.40 1.95
N ASN A 68 -14.07 -1.28 2.39
CA ASN A 68 -14.32 0.04 1.82
C ASN A 68 -13.29 0.44 0.74
N PHE A 69 -12.62 -0.54 0.16
CA PHE A 69 -11.58 -0.36 -0.85
C PHE A 69 -11.70 -1.42 -1.93
N THR A 70 -11.04 -1.19 -3.06
CA THR A 70 -11.21 -2.00 -4.27
C THR A 70 -10.12 -3.04 -4.48
N GLY A 71 -8.97 -2.89 -3.79
CA GLY A 71 -7.76 -3.68 -3.98
C GLY A 71 -6.95 -3.28 -5.21
N ASP A 72 -7.40 -2.25 -5.94
CA ASP A 72 -6.63 -1.54 -6.96
C ASP A 72 -6.01 -0.31 -6.30
N PRO A 73 -4.69 -0.28 -6.07
CA PRO A 73 -4.10 0.78 -5.27
C PRO A 73 -4.29 2.16 -5.88
N ILE A 74 -4.33 2.27 -7.21
CA ILE A 74 -4.54 3.57 -7.86
C ILE A 74 -5.94 4.10 -7.53
N LYS A 75 -6.96 3.23 -7.57
CA LYS A 75 -8.33 3.61 -7.18
C LYS A 75 -8.49 3.88 -5.69
N ASP A 76 -7.69 3.21 -4.87
CA ASP A 76 -7.72 3.34 -3.41
C ASP A 76 -6.84 4.50 -2.89
N GLY A 77 -6.21 5.24 -3.80
CA GLY A 77 -5.49 6.49 -3.50
C GLY A 77 -4.00 6.33 -3.30
N PHE A 78 -3.42 5.17 -3.62
CA PHE A 78 -1.98 4.95 -3.70
C PHE A 78 -1.41 5.28 -5.09
N LEU A 79 -0.09 5.35 -5.23
CA LEU A 79 0.58 5.51 -6.53
C LEU A 79 0.50 4.24 -7.40
N GLY A 80 0.26 3.09 -6.79
CA GLY A 80 0.17 1.80 -7.47
C GLY A 80 0.99 0.72 -6.79
N TRP A 81 0.99 -0.46 -7.40
CA TRP A 81 1.97 -1.50 -7.08
C TRP A 81 3.31 -1.17 -7.73
N ALA A 82 4.39 -1.41 -6.99
CA ALA A 82 5.73 -1.33 -7.53
C ALA A 82 5.93 -2.46 -8.57
N ASN A 83 6.50 -2.10 -9.71
CA ASN A 83 6.82 -3.02 -10.79
C ASN A 83 7.94 -3.95 -10.36
N GLN A 84 7.79 -5.24 -10.65
CA GLN A 84 8.83 -6.22 -10.38
C GLN A 84 10.05 -5.95 -11.25
N GLN A 85 11.24 -6.12 -10.69
CA GLN A 85 12.51 -6.07 -11.43
C GLN A 85 12.74 -4.72 -12.13
N VAL A 86 12.14 -3.64 -11.63
CA VAL A 86 12.30 -2.29 -12.15
C VAL A 86 13.04 -1.43 -11.12
N ALA A 87 14.04 -0.68 -11.59
CA ALA A 87 14.62 0.43 -10.86
C ALA A 87 13.80 1.70 -11.16
N TYR A 88 13.44 2.43 -10.12
CA TYR A 88 12.74 3.70 -10.25
C TYR A 88 13.79 4.82 -10.21
N ASP A 89 13.76 5.68 -11.23
CA ASP A 89 14.56 6.88 -11.32
C ASP A 89 13.63 8.08 -11.24
N PHE A 90 13.91 9.01 -10.34
CA PHE A 90 13.11 10.20 -10.09
C PHE A 90 14.02 11.40 -10.37
N GLU A 91 13.91 11.94 -11.58
CA GLU A 91 14.66 13.11 -12.05
C GLU A 91 14.29 14.41 -11.31
#